data_AF-A0A4U5PJW4-F1
#
_entry.id   AF-A0A4U5PJW4-F1
#
_cell.length_a   1.000
_cell.length_b   1.000
_cell.length_c   1.000
_cell.angle_alpha   90.00
_cell.angle_beta   90.00
_cell.angle_gamma   90.00
#
_symmetry.space_group_name_H-M   'P 1'
#
loop_
_entity.id
_entity.type
_entity.pdbx_description
1 polymer ?
#
loop_
_entity_poly.entity_id
_entity_poly.type
_entity_poly.pdbx_seq_one_letter_code
_entity_poly.pdbx_strand_id
1 'polypeptide(L)'
;MSTPQTFSGERTREMARDARAEAMDFTNQQQRMQSIMQPVGTGNQPQIGQKRKAVDPAESSEEEEVHDEVRLYEQGWRERYYASKFDVSPSDMDFRRKVAEAYMEGLCWVLRYYYQGCASWDWFYPYHYAPFASDFDRIYDFKPDFSKPTAPFKPLEQLMCVFPAASRKHIPETWHHLMTEIDSPIIDFYPNDFQIDLNGKKFAWQGVALLPFVDEDRLLGTLSEVQDKLSEEEKHRNSLGPNRIFIGTQHPAYQLFEEIYNHEGGADVTCTSTARWPTAWEARSPRTAWWSCQALPTAQP
;
A
#
# COMPACT_ATOMS: atom_id res chain seq x y z
N MET A 1 34.90 -23.90 -2.99
CA MET A 1 34.40 -22.85 -3.91
C MET A 1 32.90 -23.04 -3.98
N SER A 2 32.15 -22.22 -3.23
CA SER A 2 30.69 -22.28 -3.21
C SER A 2 30.16 -21.64 -4.50
N THR A 3 29.23 -22.32 -5.17
CA THR A 3 28.56 -21.81 -6.37
C THR A 3 27.84 -20.48 -6.05
N PRO A 4 27.95 -19.45 -6.91
CA PRO A 4 27.22 -18.21 -6.72
C PRO A 4 25.72 -18.51 -6.75
N GLN A 5 25.02 -18.20 -5.67
CA GLN A 5 23.57 -18.34 -5.61
C GLN A 5 22.96 -17.19 -6.41
N THR A 6 22.33 -17.52 -7.53
CA THR A 6 21.45 -16.62 -8.28
C THR A 6 20.10 -16.61 -7.58
N PHE A 7 19.63 -15.43 -7.16
CA PHE A 7 18.32 -15.26 -6.53
C PHE A 7 17.41 -14.57 -7.53
N SER A 8 16.44 -15.30 -8.07
CA SER A 8 15.37 -14.73 -8.88
C SER A 8 14.31 -14.11 -7.97
N GLY A 9 13.52 -13.16 -8.49
CA GLY A 9 12.38 -12.58 -7.76
C GLY A 9 11.33 -13.62 -7.30
N GLU A 10 11.38 -14.86 -7.78
CA GLU A 10 10.55 -15.96 -7.26
C GLU A 10 10.98 -16.41 -5.86
N ARG A 11 12.27 -16.37 -5.56
CA ARG A 11 12.78 -16.69 -4.22
C ARG A 11 12.41 -15.58 -3.23
N THR A 12 12.38 -14.33 -3.67
CA THR A 12 11.81 -13.20 -2.90
C THR A 12 10.30 -13.38 -2.67
N ARG A 13 9.54 -13.89 -3.66
CA ARG A 13 8.11 -14.24 -3.50
C ARG A 13 7.88 -15.40 -2.54
N GLU A 14 8.70 -16.45 -2.60
CA GLU A 14 8.65 -17.56 -1.63
C GLU A 14 8.96 -17.07 -0.22
N MET A 15 9.99 -16.25 -0.06
CA MET A 15 10.29 -15.61 1.23
C MET A 15 9.16 -14.71 1.72
N ALA A 16 8.52 -13.96 0.81
CA ALA A 16 7.34 -13.16 1.14
C ALA A 16 6.15 -14.06 1.53
N ARG A 17 5.98 -15.23 0.90
CA ARG A 17 4.94 -16.22 1.24
C ARG A 17 5.17 -16.82 2.62
N ASP A 18 6.41 -17.16 2.95
CA ASP A 18 6.78 -17.70 4.27
C ASP A 18 6.59 -16.62 5.36
N ALA A 19 7.08 -15.39 5.11
CA ALA A 19 6.85 -14.25 6.00
C ALA A 19 5.34 -13.91 6.16
N ARG A 20 4.51 -14.13 5.11
CA ARG A 20 3.04 -14.00 5.18
C ARG A 20 2.41 -15.05 6.09
N ALA A 21 2.85 -16.31 6.01
CA ALA A 21 2.36 -17.37 6.88
C ALA A 21 2.69 -17.05 8.35
N GLU A 22 3.90 -16.56 8.61
CA GLU A 22 4.34 -16.12 9.94
C GLU A 22 3.54 -14.91 10.44
N ALA A 23 3.24 -13.93 9.58
CA ALA A 23 2.41 -12.76 9.93
C ALA A 23 0.92 -13.10 10.19
N MET A 24 0.36 -14.08 9.48
CA MET A 24 -0.98 -14.62 9.76
C MET A 24 -1.04 -15.34 11.11
N ASP A 25 -0.02 -16.14 11.42
CA ASP A 25 0.11 -16.78 12.73
C ASP A 25 0.23 -15.74 13.85
N PHE A 26 0.99 -14.65 13.62
CA PHE A 26 1.09 -13.51 14.54
C PHE A 26 -0.27 -12.87 14.83
N THR A 27 -1.05 -12.56 13.79
CA THR A 27 -2.37 -11.92 13.94
C THR A 27 -3.33 -12.83 14.72
N ASN A 28 -3.31 -14.14 14.43
CA ASN A 28 -4.11 -15.14 15.13
C ASN A 28 -3.69 -15.32 16.59
N GLN A 29 -2.38 -15.30 16.87
CA GLN A 29 -1.85 -15.44 18.23
C GLN A 29 -2.12 -14.20 19.09
N GLN A 30 -2.01 -13.00 18.51
CA GLN A 30 -2.31 -11.73 19.18
C GLN A 30 -3.80 -11.63 19.51
N GLN A 31 -4.69 -12.02 18.60
CA GLN A 31 -6.13 -12.11 18.86
C GLN A 31 -6.47 -13.14 19.95
N ARG A 32 -5.81 -14.31 19.95
CA ARG A 32 -5.95 -15.31 21.03
C ARG A 32 -5.51 -14.76 22.38
N MET A 33 -4.36 -14.10 22.46
CA MET A 33 -3.88 -13.49 23.71
C MET A 33 -4.83 -12.40 24.22
N GLN A 34 -5.34 -11.54 23.33
CA GLN A 34 -6.33 -10.53 23.69
C GLN A 34 -7.65 -11.13 24.18
N SER A 35 -8.09 -12.25 23.60
CA SER A 35 -9.29 -12.96 24.05
C SER A 35 -9.14 -13.62 25.42
N ILE A 36 -7.92 -14.01 25.80
CA ILE A 36 -7.59 -14.63 27.10
C ILE A 36 -7.44 -13.57 28.21
N MET A 37 -7.13 -12.32 27.87
CA MET A 37 -7.03 -11.20 28.83
C MET A 37 -8.38 -10.54 29.17
N GLN A 38 -9.49 -10.94 28.57
CA GLN A 38 -10.81 -10.44 28.96
C GLN A 38 -11.35 -11.20 30.18
N PRO A 39 -11.76 -10.51 31.26
CA PRO A 39 -12.30 -11.19 32.43
C PRO A 39 -13.66 -11.83 32.11
N VAL A 40 -13.77 -13.12 32.40
CA VAL A 40 -15.02 -13.89 32.31
C VAL A 40 -15.97 -13.42 33.42
N GLY A 41 -17.09 -12.77 33.08
CA GLY A 41 -18.10 -12.41 34.07
C GLY A 41 -19.33 -11.63 33.59
N THR A 42 -20.38 -12.38 33.23
CA THR A 42 -21.83 -12.16 33.48
C THR A 42 -22.56 -10.88 32.98
N GLY A 43 -23.57 -11.10 32.12
CA GLY A 43 -24.92 -10.54 32.32
C GLY A 43 -25.38 -9.39 31.41
N ASN A 44 -26.39 -9.67 30.56
CA ASN A 44 -27.17 -8.73 29.75
C ASN A 44 -27.76 -7.53 30.53
N GLN A 45 -27.62 -6.31 30.01
CA GLN A 45 -28.70 -5.30 29.86
C GLN A 45 -28.24 -4.07 29.02
N PRO A 46 -29.12 -3.47 28.18
CA PRO A 46 -28.78 -2.32 27.35
C PRO A 46 -29.00 -0.99 28.11
N GLN A 47 -27.99 -0.12 28.15
CA GLN A 47 -28.09 1.23 28.71
C GLN A 47 -28.00 2.30 27.63
N ILE A 48 -29.05 3.12 27.62
CA ILE A 48 -29.35 4.25 26.76
C ILE A 48 -28.34 5.39 26.96
N GLY A 49 -28.06 6.13 25.89
CA GLY A 49 -27.00 7.14 25.81
C GLY A 49 -26.98 8.20 26.92
N GLN A 50 -25.78 8.39 27.49
CA GLN A 50 -25.46 9.52 28.37
C GLN A 50 -24.51 10.49 27.64
N LYS A 51 -24.91 11.77 27.58
CA LYS A 51 -24.07 12.89 27.15
C LYS A 51 -22.84 13.00 28.07
N ARG A 52 -21.64 12.99 27.49
CA ARG A 52 -20.38 13.20 28.20
C ARG A 52 -20.32 14.61 28.79
N LYS A 53 -20.08 14.73 30.10
CA LYS A 53 -19.67 15.99 30.75
C LYS A 53 -18.25 16.31 30.32
N ALA A 54 -17.98 17.59 30.04
CA ALA A 54 -16.65 18.10 29.79
C ALA A 54 -15.78 17.93 31.04
N VAL A 55 -14.55 17.44 30.86
CA VAL A 55 -13.54 17.28 31.90
C VAL A 55 -12.60 18.49 31.79
N ASP A 56 -12.34 19.15 32.93
CA ASP A 56 -11.48 20.33 33.05
C ASP A 56 -10.03 20.04 32.57
N PRO A 57 -9.37 20.95 31.84
CA PRO A 57 -8.10 20.69 31.14
C PRO A 57 -6.85 20.94 32.00
N ALA A 58 -6.93 20.77 33.31
CA ALA A 58 -5.86 21.14 34.23
C ALA A 58 -5.63 20.06 35.29
N GLU A 59 -5.11 18.90 34.89
CA GLU A 59 -4.23 18.06 35.72
C GLU A 59 -3.73 16.86 34.89
N SER A 60 -2.41 16.66 34.89
CA SER A 60 -1.62 15.64 34.17
C SER A 60 -1.34 15.90 32.69
N SER A 61 -0.37 16.80 32.43
CA SER A 61 0.49 16.72 31.25
C SER A 61 1.85 16.17 31.67
N GLU A 62 1.86 14.98 32.25
CA GLU A 62 3.03 14.11 32.08
C GLU A 62 2.91 13.60 30.65
N GLU A 63 3.73 14.13 29.73
CA GLU A 63 3.95 13.46 28.45
C GLU A 63 4.43 12.06 28.82
N GLU A 64 3.55 11.05 28.80
CA GLU A 64 3.96 9.65 28.95
C GLU A 64 5.08 9.42 27.94
N GLU A 65 6.33 9.33 28.42
CA GLU A 65 7.47 9.01 27.57
C GLU A 65 7.12 7.70 26.86
N VAL A 66 6.92 7.79 25.55
CA VAL A 66 6.61 6.64 24.71
C VAL A 66 7.69 5.60 24.98
N HIS A 67 7.30 4.47 25.58
CA HIS A 67 8.22 3.44 26.03
C HIS A 67 9.00 2.88 24.83
N ASP A 68 10.25 3.33 24.66
CA ASP A 68 11.17 2.81 23.66
C ASP A 68 11.62 1.41 24.08
N GLU A 69 11.00 0.37 23.53
CA GLU A 69 11.37 -1.02 23.82
C GLU A 69 12.76 -1.39 23.31
N VAL A 70 13.18 -0.78 22.19
CA VAL A 70 14.40 -1.17 21.46
C VAL A 70 15.63 -0.59 22.15
N ARG A 71 15.55 0.66 22.64
CA ARG A 71 16.64 1.35 23.34
C ARG A 71 17.92 1.29 22.53
N LEU A 72 17.91 1.96 21.37
CA LEU A 72 19.03 1.97 20.42
C LEU A 72 20.35 2.50 21.02
N TYR A 73 20.27 3.22 22.14
CA TYR A 73 21.40 3.79 22.86
C TYR A 73 22.03 2.85 23.91
N GLU A 74 21.44 1.67 24.18
CA GLU A 74 21.93 0.69 25.15
C GLU A 74 22.51 -0.57 24.48
N GLN A 75 23.51 -1.21 25.10
CA GLN A 75 24.00 -2.51 24.63
C GLN A 75 22.86 -3.54 24.48
N GLY A 76 22.97 -4.42 23.48
CA GLY A 76 21.92 -5.39 23.14
C GLY A 76 20.78 -4.82 22.29
N TRP A 77 20.92 -3.60 21.75
CA TRP A 77 19.90 -2.94 20.93
C TRP A 77 19.54 -3.71 19.66
N ARG A 78 20.51 -4.41 19.05
CA ARG A 78 20.29 -5.15 17.80
C ARG A 78 19.38 -6.34 18.03
N GLU A 79 19.64 -7.07 19.11
CA GLU A 79 18.86 -8.20 19.56
C GLU A 79 17.43 -7.78 19.90
N ARG A 80 17.26 -6.70 20.67
CA ARG A 80 15.94 -6.15 21.00
C ARG A 80 15.19 -5.65 19.77
N TYR A 81 15.88 -5.01 18.84
CA TYR A 81 15.27 -4.51 17.60
C TYR A 81 14.65 -5.64 16.78
N TYR A 82 15.43 -6.68 16.48
CA TYR A 82 14.93 -7.80 15.67
C TYR A 82 13.85 -8.61 16.39
N ALA A 83 13.97 -8.79 17.71
CA ALA A 83 12.93 -9.45 18.49
C ALA A 83 11.62 -8.61 18.54
N SER A 84 11.71 -7.30 18.75
CA SER A 84 10.51 -6.43 18.86
C SER A 84 9.86 -6.16 17.49
N LYS A 85 10.65 -5.92 16.44
CA LYS A 85 10.14 -5.47 15.12
C LYS A 85 9.87 -6.59 14.13
N PHE A 86 10.48 -7.75 14.30
CA PHE A 86 10.35 -8.88 13.39
C PHE A 86 9.92 -10.18 14.09
N ASP A 87 9.82 -10.19 15.43
CA ASP A 87 9.50 -11.39 16.24
C ASP A 87 10.43 -12.59 15.97
N VAL A 88 11.69 -12.31 15.65
CA VAL A 88 12.70 -13.34 15.39
C VAL A 88 13.71 -13.48 16.52
N SER A 89 14.28 -14.67 16.63
CA SER A 89 15.35 -14.92 17.59
C SER A 89 16.52 -13.95 17.39
N PRO A 90 17.08 -13.36 18.47
CA PRO A 90 18.30 -12.57 18.42
C PRO A 90 19.50 -13.24 17.76
N SER A 91 19.52 -14.57 17.69
CA SER A 91 20.59 -15.36 17.08
C SER A 91 20.37 -15.66 15.60
N ASP A 92 19.23 -15.29 15.02
CA ASP A 92 18.90 -15.61 13.63
C ASP A 92 19.62 -14.67 12.65
N MET A 93 20.89 -14.96 12.42
CA MET A 93 21.70 -14.22 11.46
C MET A 93 21.25 -14.42 10.02
N ASP A 94 20.63 -15.55 9.70
CA ASP A 94 20.19 -15.84 8.34
C ASP A 94 18.96 -15.00 8.00
N PHE A 95 18.03 -14.82 8.93
CA PHE A 95 16.92 -13.87 8.77
C PHE A 95 17.42 -12.43 8.58
N ARG A 96 18.38 -11.97 9.39
CA ARG A 96 18.95 -10.61 9.23
C ARG A 96 19.53 -10.39 7.85
N ARG A 97 20.27 -11.38 7.34
CA ARG A 97 20.84 -11.36 5.98
C ARG A 97 19.74 -11.36 4.92
N LYS A 98 18.68 -12.16 5.09
CA LYS A 98 17.50 -12.14 4.18
C LYS A 98 16.87 -10.76 4.08
N VAL A 99 16.71 -10.05 5.21
CA VAL A 99 16.18 -8.68 5.23
C VAL A 99 17.13 -7.71 4.52
N ALA A 100 18.44 -7.82 4.78
CA ALA A 100 19.48 -7.03 4.10
C ALA A 100 19.53 -7.27 2.58
N GLU A 101 19.42 -8.52 2.15
CA GLU A 101 19.38 -8.90 0.74
C GLU A 101 18.14 -8.31 0.03
N ALA A 102 16.95 -8.46 0.62
CA ALA A 102 15.72 -7.86 0.07
C ALA A 102 15.80 -6.33 0.02
N TYR A 103 16.42 -5.70 1.02
CA TYR A 103 16.61 -4.25 1.04
C TYR A 103 17.56 -3.81 -0.08
N MET A 104 18.64 -4.56 -0.29
CA MET A 104 19.59 -4.31 -1.37
C MET A 104 18.91 -4.49 -2.73
N GLU A 105 18.12 -5.55 -2.91
CA GLU A 105 17.32 -5.76 -4.13
C GLU A 105 16.47 -4.52 -4.42
N GLY A 106 15.85 -3.96 -3.40
CA GLY A 106 15.07 -2.73 -3.50
C GLY A 106 15.87 -1.50 -3.90
N LEU A 107 17.09 -1.32 -3.37
CA LEU A 107 17.97 -0.24 -3.82
C LEU A 107 18.32 -0.39 -5.30
N CYS A 108 18.59 -1.61 -5.77
CA CYS A 108 18.82 -1.91 -7.17
C CYS A 108 17.58 -1.66 -8.03
N TRP A 109 16.41 -2.06 -7.55
CA TRP A 109 15.12 -1.82 -8.20
C TRP A 109 14.85 -0.32 -8.36
N VAL A 110 15.02 0.46 -7.28
CA VAL A 110 14.83 1.93 -7.29
C VAL A 110 15.82 2.57 -8.26
N LEU A 111 17.10 2.20 -8.21
CA LEU A 111 18.09 2.77 -9.13
C LEU A 111 17.73 2.49 -10.59
N ARG A 112 17.31 1.26 -10.92
CA ARG A 112 16.84 0.93 -12.27
C ARG A 112 15.57 1.70 -12.64
N TYR A 113 14.61 1.83 -11.72
CA TYR A 113 13.39 2.59 -11.94
C TYR A 113 13.65 4.01 -12.46
N TYR A 114 14.60 4.72 -11.84
CA TYR A 114 14.95 6.08 -12.24
C TYR A 114 15.71 6.17 -13.58
N TYR A 115 16.57 5.20 -13.89
CA TYR A 115 17.48 5.30 -15.05
C TYR A 115 17.06 4.48 -16.28
N GLN A 116 16.26 3.44 -16.10
CA GLN A 116 15.91 2.45 -17.13
C GLN A 116 14.41 2.13 -17.16
N GLY A 117 13.60 2.76 -16.30
CA GLY A 117 12.18 2.45 -16.13
C GLY A 117 11.94 1.30 -15.16
N CYS A 118 10.66 0.96 -14.96
CA CYS A 118 10.24 -0.07 -14.00
C CYS A 118 10.87 -1.43 -14.32
N ALA A 119 11.72 -1.92 -13.41
CA ALA A 119 12.44 -3.19 -13.59
C ALA A 119 11.55 -4.41 -13.33
N SER A 120 10.59 -4.29 -12.41
CA SER A 120 9.62 -5.34 -12.08
C SER A 120 8.38 -4.72 -11.45
N TRP A 121 7.20 -4.95 -12.02
CA TRP A 121 5.93 -4.45 -11.45
C TRP A 121 5.50 -5.25 -10.22
N ASP A 122 5.87 -6.53 -10.15
CA ASP A 122 5.51 -7.44 -9.05
C ASP A 122 6.45 -7.31 -7.83
N TRP A 123 7.59 -6.62 -7.97
CA TRP A 123 8.60 -6.59 -6.90
C TRP A 123 8.19 -5.60 -5.81
N PHE A 124 8.30 -6.03 -4.56
CA PHE A 124 8.13 -5.18 -3.38
C PHE A 124 9.07 -5.63 -2.26
N TYR A 125 9.31 -4.75 -1.29
CA TYR A 125 10.07 -5.06 -0.08
C TYR A 125 9.14 -5.68 0.98
N PRO A 126 9.30 -6.98 1.35
CA PRO A 126 8.31 -7.72 2.13
C PRO A 126 8.47 -7.59 3.65
N TYR A 127 8.94 -6.44 4.12
CA TYR A 127 9.08 -6.16 5.55
C TYR A 127 8.67 -4.72 5.85
N HIS A 128 8.10 -4.47 7.03
CA HIS A 128 7.73 -3.11 7.46
C HIS A 128 8.93 -2.28 7.93
N TYR A 129 10.04 -2.93 8.27
CA TYR A 129 11.22 -2.29 8.85
C TYR A 129 12.49 -2.60 8.06
N ALA A 130 13.47 -1.70 8.14
CA ALA A 130 14.76 -1.83 7.47
C ALA A 130 15.76 -2.63 8.34
N PRO A 131 16.76 -3.30 7.74
CA PRO A 131 17.86 -3.88 8.49
C PRO A 131 18.86 -2.79 8.93
N PHE A 132 19.81 -3.12 9.81
CA PHE A 132 20.89 -2.19 10.11
C PHE A 132 21.99 -2.23 9.05
N ALA A 133 22.75 -1.15 8.94
CA ALA A 133 23.91 -1.07 8.04
C ALA A 133 24.94 -2.18 8.28
N SER A 134 25.07 -2.68 9.52
CA SER A 134 25.98 -3.78 9.87
C SER A 134 25.49 -5.17 9.42
N ASP A 135 24.24 -5.31 8.99
CA ASP A 135 23.70 -6.57 8.43
C ASP A 135 24.09 -6.77 6.96
N PHE A 136 24.61 -5.74 6.29
CA PHE A 136 25.06 -5.79 4.89
C PHE A 136 26.48 -6.40 4.75
N ASP A 137 26.76 -7.50 5.45
CA ASP A 137 28.08 -8.14 5.50
C ASP A 137 28.46 -8.92 4.23
N ARG A 138 27.47 -9.24 3.38
CA ARG A 138 27.63 -10.08 2.17
C ARG A 138 27.08 -9.47 0.89
N ILE A 139 26.96 -8.14 0.83
CA ILE A 139 26.41 -7.45 -0.34
C ILE A 139 27.17 -7.68 -1.64
N TYR A 140 28.47 -7.99 -1.57
CA TYR A 140 29.31 -8.22 -2.75
C TYR A 140 28.93 -9.48 -3.52
N ASP A 141 28.26 -10.44 -2.87
CA ASP A 141 27.80 -11.67 -3.49
C ASP A 141 26.42 -11.52 -4.14
N PHE A 142 25.66 -10.48 -3.78
CA PHE A 142 24.30 -10.31 -4.25
C PHE A 142 24.26 -9.93 -5.74
N LYS A 143 23.40 -10.61 -6.49
CA LYS A 143 23.16 -10.33 -7.91
C LYS A 143 21.66 -10.11 -8.12
N PRO A 144 21.22 -8.87 -8.42
CA PRO A 144 19.81 -8.60 -8.68
C PRO A 144 19.36 -9.28 -9.97
N ASP A 145 18.22 -9.97 -9.92
CA ASP A 145 17.60 -10.59 -11.08
C ASP A 145 16.15 -10.13 -11.26
N PHE A 146 15.98 -9.19 -12.19
CA PHE A 146 14.69 -8.69 -12.65
C PHE A 146 14.39 -9.16 -14.08
N SER A 147 14.90 -10.33 -14.48
CA SER A 147 14.69 -10.87 -15.84
C SER A 147 13.27 -11.37 -16.09
N LYS A 148 12.51 -11.66 -15.02
CA LYS A 148 11.13 -12.14 -15.11
C LYS A 148 10.24 -11.05 -15.75
N PRO A 149 9.53 -11.37 -16.84
CA PRO A 149 8.54 -10.47 -17.40
C PRO A 149 7.42 -10.21 -16.39
N THR A 150 7.08 -8.94 -16.18
CA THR A 150 6.03 -8.49 -15.28
C THR A 150 5.19 -7.42 -15.96
N ALA A 151 3.96 -7.24 -15.49
CA ALA A 151 3.01 -6.28 -16.05
C ALA A 151 2.31 -5.51 -14.92
N PRO A 152 1.89 -4.26 -15.16
CA PRO A 152 1.08 -3.55 -14.17
C PRO A 152 -0.25 -4.26 -13.94
N PHE A 153 -0.74 -4.20 -12.70
CA PHE A 153 -2.14 -4.55 -12.37
C PHE A 153 -3.11 -3.75 -13.24
N LYS A 154 -4.28 -4.34 -13.52
CA LYS A 154 -5.38 -3.55 -14.08
C LYS A 154 -5.86 -2.53 -13.05
N PRO A 155 -6.47 -1.40 -13.47
CA PRO A 155 -6.91 -0.35 -12.57
C PRO A 155 -7.76 -0.85 -11.39
N LEU A 156 -8.74 -1.71 -11.62
CA LEU A 156 -9.62 -2.22 -10.57
C LEU A 156 -8.93 -3.25 -9.66
N GLU A 157 -8.02 -4.06 -10.20
CA GLU A 157 -7.20 -4.99 -9.41
C GLU A 157 -6.32 -4.19 -8.43
N GLN A 158 -5.68 -3.12 -8.91
CA GLN A 158 -4.91 -2.21 -8.06
C GLN A 158 -5.79 -1.55 -7.00
N LEU A 159 -7.02 -1.12 -7.33
CA LEU A 159 -7.93 -0.54 -6.33
C LEU A 159 -8.25 -1.52 -5.21
N MET A 160 -8.42 -2.81 -5.54
CA MET A 160 -8.61 -3.86 -4.54
C MET A 160 -7.36 -4.08 -3.67
N CYS A 161 -6.16 -3.86 -4.19
CA CYS A 161 -4.92 -3.93 -3.41
C CYS A 161 -4.76 -2.76 -2.43
N VAL A 162 -5.21 -1.55 -2.79
CA VAL A 162 -4.83 -0.31 -2.07
C VAL A 162 -5.94 0.29 -1.21
N PHE A 163 -7.21 0.03 -1.53
CA PHE A 163 -8.31 0.66 -0.78
C PHE A 163 -8.67 -0.11 0.48
N PRO A 164 -8.97 0.61 1.58
CA PRO A 164 -9.67 0.01 2.71
C PRO A 164 -11.14 -0.24 2.35
N ALA A 165 -11.79 -1.15 3.08
CA ALA A 165 -13.20 -1.48 2.91
C ALA A 165 -14.14 -0.25 2.95
N ALA A 166 -13.80 0.77 3.74
CA ALA A 166 -14.56 2.03 3.83
C ALA A 166 -14.66 2.80 2.50
N SER A 167 -13.71 2.58 1.57
CA SER A 167 -13.64 3.23 0.26
C SER A 167 -14.27 2.39 -0.86
N ARG A 168 -14.97 1.29 -0.54
CA ARG A 168 -15.58 0.36 -1.52
C ARG A 168 -16.48 1.03 -2.57
N LYS A 169 -17.06 2.19 -2.28
CA LYS A 169 -17.87 2.97 -3.25
C LYS A 169 -17.14 3.32 -4.56
N HIS A 170 -15.81 3.20 -4.60
CA HIS A 170 -14.97 3.48 -5.76
C HIS A 170 -14.65 2.26 -6.61
N ILE A 171 -15.04 1.06 -6.18
CA ILE A 171 -14.93 -0.20 -6.94
C ILE A 171 -16.33 -0.66 -7.39
N PRO A 172 -16.43 -1.60 -8.35
CA PRO A 172 -17.70 -2.19 -8.77
C PRO A 172 -18.54 -2.70 -7.61
N GLU A 173 -19.85 -2.42 -7.61
CA GLU A 173 -20.78 -2.86 -6.57
C GLU A 173 -20.78 -4.39 -6.41
N THR A 174 -20.59 -5.10 -7.53
CA THR A 174 -20.47 -6.55 -7.56
C THR A 174 -19.28 -7.08 -6.78
N TRP A 175 -18.27 -6.26 -6.47
CA TRP A 175 -17.07 -6.65 -5.73
C TRP A 175 -17.09 -6.21 -4.26
N HIS A 176 -18.06 -5.39 -3.82
CA HIS A 176 -18.08 -4.82 -2.46
C HIS A 176 -18.05 -5.89 -1.37
N HIS A 177 -18.74 -7.00 -1.59
CA HIS A 177 -18.80 -8.12 -0.65
C HIS A 177 -17.41 -8.72 -0.36
N LEU A 178 -16.49 -8.69 -1.32
CA LEU A 178 -15.13 -9.21 -1.14
C LEU A 178 -14.32 -8.46 -0.08
N MET A 179 -14.68 -7.19 0.19
CA MET A 179 -14.00 -6.36 1.19
C MET A 179 -14.71 -6.34 2.55
N THR A 180 -15.95 -6.84 2.64
CA THR A 180 -16.79 -6.63 3.85
C THR A 180 -17.38 -7.89 4.45
N GLU A 181 -17.61 -8.92 3.65
CA GLU A 181 -18.18 -10.17 4.15
C GLU A 181 -17.10 -11.08 4.72
N ILE A 182 -17.41 -11.70 5.87
CA ILE A 182 -16.45 -12.53 6.61
C ILE A 182 -16.11 -13.85 5.91
N ASP A 183 -16.93 -14.27 4.95
CA ASP A 183 -16.74 -15.46 4.12
C ASP A 183 -15.89 -15.19 2.87
N SER A 184 -15.52 -13.93 2.62
CA SER A 184 -14.64 -13.58 1.50
C SER A 184 -13.25 -14.23 1.68
N PRO A 185 -12.68 -14.85 0.64
CA PRO A 185 -11.38 -15.52 0.70
C PRO A 185 -10.19 -14.54 0.86
N ILE A 186 -10.46 -13.24 0.79
CA ILE A 186 -9.48 -12.15 0.90
C ILE A 186 -9.86 -11.13 1.97
N ILE A 187 -10.80 -11.46 2.87
CA ILE A 187 -11.27 -10.52 3.91
C ILE A 187 -10.15 -10.06 4.85
N ASP A 188 -9.15 -10.90 5.06
CA ASP A 188 -7.99 -10.63 5.91
C ASP A 188 -7.08 -9.51 5.37
N PHE A 189 -7.22 -9.12 4.10
CA PHE A 189 -6.54 -7.94 3.54
C PHE A 189 -7.16 -6.61 4.01
N TYR A 190 -8.37 -6.63 4.57
CA TYR A 190 -9.15 -5.43 4.89
C TYR A 190 -9.51 -5.34 6.38
N PRO A 191 -8.52 -5.23 7.29
CA PRO A 191 -8.82 -5.08 8.71
C PRO A 191 -9.55 -3.75 8.97
N ASN A 192 -10.51 -3.78 9.89
CA ASN A 192 -11.23 -2.57 10.31
C ASN A 192 -10.35 -1.60 11.12
N ASP A 193 -9.35 -2.14 11.82
CA ASP A 193 -8.39 -1.39 12.62
C ASP A 193 -7.01 -2.06 12.51
N PHE A 194 -5.94 -1.28 12.58
CA PHE A 194 -4.57 -1.75 12.45
C PHE A 194 -3.62 -0.93 13.33
N GLN A 195 -2.52 -1.54 13.72
CA GLN A 195 -1.57 -0.90 14.62
C GLN A 195 -0.66 0.06 13.86
N ILE A 196 -0.38 1.22 14.48
CA ILE A 196 0.62 2.18 14.01
C ILE A 196 1.77 2.16 15.00
N ASP A 197 2.94 1.69 14.57
CA ASP A 197 4.15 1.76 15.36
C ASP A 197 4.86 3.10 15.12
N LEU A 198 4.91 3.96 16.15
CA LEU A 198 5.60 5.24 16.07
C LEU A 198 7.10 5.10 15.80
N ASN A 199 7.72 3.98 16.21
CA ASN A 199 9.14 3.69 15.95
C ASN A 199 10.08 4.87 16.25
N GLY A 200 9.89 5.50 17.42
CA GLY A 200 10.66 6.67 17.87
C GLY A 200 10.31 8.00 17.19
N LYS A 201 9.22 8.06 16.41
CA LYS A 201 8.70 9.28 15.79
C LYS A 201 7.63 9.95 16.66
N LYS A 202 7.47 11.26 16.48
CA LYS A 202 6.56 12.08 17.29
C LYS A 202 5.11 11.98 16.84
N PHE A 203 4.88 11.83 15.54
CA PHE A 203 3.53 11.90 14.98
C PHE A 203 3.14 10.60 14.29
N ALA A 204 1.87 10.20 14.42
CA ALA A 204 1.35 8.95 13.85
C ALA A 204 1.56 8.82 12.33
N TRP A 205 1.51 9.93 11.58
CA TRP A 205 1.75 9.92 10.12
C TRP A 205 3.21 9.64 9.74
N GLN A 206 4.14 9.69 10.70
CA GLN A 206 5.53 9.27 10.54
C GLN A 206 5.75 7.81 10.97
N GLY A 207 4.77 7.23 11.66
CA GLY A 207 4.80 5.86 12.13
C GLY A 207 4.60 4.87 10.99
N VAL A 208 4.80 3.59 11.32
CA VAL A 208 4.68 2.47 10.42
C VAL A 208 3.31 1.84 10.60
N ALA A 209 2.50 1.83 9.54
CA ALA A 209 1.23 1.13 9.52
C ALA A 209 1.47 -0.38 9.36
N LEU A 210 1.13 -1.16 10.39
CA LEU A 210 1.29 -2.62 10.40
C LEU A 210 0.10 -3.28 9.73
N LEU A 211 0.07 -3.18 8.40
CA LEU A 211 -0.91 -3.85 7.55
C LEU A 211 -0.35 -5.17 6.99
N PRO A 212 -1.18 -6.20 6.83
CA PRO A 212 -0.77 -7.42 6.14
C PRO A 212 -0.45 -7.11 4.67
N PHE A 213 0.56 -7.77 4.12
CA PHE A 213 0.86 -7.68 2.70
C PHE A 213 -0.16 -8.48 1.89
N VAL A 214 -0.66 -7.89 0.81
CA VAL A 214 -1.60 -8.55 -0.11
C VAL A 214 -0.91 -9.70 -0.84
N ASP A 215 -1.57 -10.85 -0.86
CA ASP A 215 -1.18 -11.98 -1.70
C ASP A 215 -1.79 -11.82 -3.10
N GLU A 216 -0.94 -11.47 -4.06
CA GLU A 216 -1.31 -11.21 -5.45
C GLU A 216 -2.04 -12.39 -6.09
N ASP A 217 -1.52 -13.61 -5.96
CA ASP A 217 -2.10 -14.79 -6.61
C ASP A 217 -3.49 -15.09 -6.04
N ARG A 218 -3.66 -14.95 -4.71
CA ARG A 218 -4.96 -15.14 -4.06
C ARG A 218 -5.95 -14.04 -4.44
N LEU A 219 -5.50 -12.79 -4.54
CA LEU A 219 -6.34 -11.68 -4.96
C LEU A 219 -6.82 -11.87 -6.40
N LEU A 220 -5.90 -12.07 -7.34
CA LEU A 220 -6.23 -12.22 -8.76
C LEU A 220 -7.09 -13.46 -9.01
N GLY A 221 -6.81 -14.56 -8.31
CA GLY A 221 -7.65 -15.76 -8.32
C GLY A 221 -9.09 -15.45 -7.92
N THR A 222 -9.29 -14.74 -6.81
CA THR A 222 -10.62 -14.33 -6.32
C THR A 222 -11.32 -13.38 -7.31
N LEU A 223 -10.60 -12.40 -7.86
CA LEU A 223 -11.18 -11.42 -8.78
C LEU A 223 -11.59 -12.05 -10.11
N SER A 224 -10.90 -13.11 -10.55
CA SER A 224 -11.23 -13.81 -11.79
C SER A 224 -12.65 -14.40 -11.79
N GLU A 225 -13.16 -14.81 -10.61
CA GLU A 225 -14.51 -15.38 -10.45
C GLU A 225 -15.63 -14.34 -10.58
N VAL A 226 -15.31 -13.06 -10.35
CA VAL A 226 -16.26 -11.95 -10.36
C VAL A 226 -16.04 -10.99 -11.53
N GLN A 227 -15.02 -11.22 -12.36
CA GLN A 227 -14.65 -10.33 -13.46
C GLN A 227 -15.74 -10.25 -14.55
N ASP A 228 -16.46 -11.35 -14.78
CA ASP A 228 -17.55 -11.39 -15.77
C ASP A 228 -18.79 -10.57 -15.36
N LYS A 229 -18.88 -10.19 -14.08
CA LYS A 229 -20.00 -9.40 -13.54
C LYS A 229 -19.82 -7.89 -13.75
N LEU A 230 -18.69 -7.46 -14.33
CA LEU A 230 -18.44 -6.05 -14.64
C LEU A 230 -19.37 -5.57 -15.76
N SER A 231 -19.90 -4.36 -15.60
CA SER A 231 -20.59 -3.66 -16.69
C SER A 231 -19.60 -3.25 -17.80
N GLU A 232 -20.12 -2.88 -18.96
CA GLU A 232 -19.27 -2.47 -20.10
C GLU A 232 -18.47 -1.18 -19.81
N GLU A 233 -19.04 -0.25 -19.04
CA GLU A 233 -18.31 0.94 -18.56
C GLU A 233 -17.15 0.54 -17.64
N GLU A 234 -17.40 -0.42 -16.74
CA GLU A 234 -16.39 -0.87 -15.78
C GLU A 234 -15.26 -1.64 -16.46
N LYS A 235 -15.58 -2.45 -17.48
CA LYS A 235 -14.58 -3.10 -18.33
C LYS A 235 -13.74 -2.08 -19.07
N HIS A 236 -14.37 -1.02 -19.59
CA HIS A 236 -13.66 0.04 -20.31
C HIS A 236 -12.66 0.78 -19.39
N ARG A 237 -13.08 1.22 -18.20
CA ARG A 237 -12.16 1.89 -17.24
C ARG A 237 -11.11 0.95 -16.63
N ASN A 238 -11.30 -0.37 -16.73
CA ASN A 238 -10.33 -1.38 -16.30
C ASN A 238 -9.33 -1.78 -17.40
N SER A 239 -9.25 -1.01 -18.49
CA SER A 239 -8.32 -1.23 -19.60
C SER A 239 -7.20 -0.18 -19.62
N LEU A 240 -6.07 -0.53 -20.25
CA LEU A 240 -4.96 0.41 -20.45
C LEU A 240 -5.31 1.41 -21.56
N GLY A 241 -5.37 2.69 -21.21
CA GLY A 241 -5.63 3.75 -22.17
C GLY A 241 -4.38 4.25 -22.91
N PRO A 242 -4.54 4.86 -24.09
CA PRO A 242 -3.42 5.48 -24.81
C PRO A 242 -3.08 6.87 -24.27
N ASN A 243 -1.85 7.33 -24.54
CA ASN A 243 -1.48 8.74 -24.38
C ASN A 243 -2.21 9.60 -25.42
N ARG A 244 -2.56 10.83 -25.04
CA ARG A 244 -3.22 11.80 -25.92
C ARG A 244 -2.37 13.05 -26.06
N ILE A 245 -2.22 13.54 -27.28
CA ILE A 245 -1.55 14.79 -27.59
C ILE A 245 -2.56 15.78 -28.18
N PHE A 246 -2.49 17.02 -27.73
CA PHE A 246 -3.36 18.10 -28.20
C PHE A 246 -2.50 19.24 -28.72
N ILE A 247 -2.84 19.73 -29.91
CA ILE A 247 -2.13 20.84 -30.54
C ILE A 247 -3.14 21.88 -31.03
N GLY A 248 -2.74 23.15 -30.97
CA GLY A 248 -3.55 24.24 -31.52
C GLY A 248 -3.50 24.27 -33.05
N THR A 249 -4.56 24.80 -33.68
CA THR A 249 -4.65 24.96 -35.14
C THR A 249 -3.58 25.87 -35.75
N GLN A 250 -2.96 26.72 -34.94
CA GLN A 250 -1.86 27.60 -35.34
C GLN A 250 -0.48 26.98 -35.09
N HIS A 251 -0.41 25.79 -34.48
CA HIS A 251 0.87 25.14 -34.22
C HIS A 251 1.51 24.70 -35.56
N PRO A 252 2.82 24.91 -35.79
CA PRO A 252 3.46 24.53 -37.06
C PRO A 252 3.28 23.06 -37.44
N ALA A 253 3.14 22.17 -36.45
CA ALA A 253 2.89 20.75 -36.68
C ALA A 253 1.41 20.38 -36.93
N TYR A 254 0.47 21.34 -36.97
CA TYR A 254 -0.96 21.05 -37.10
C TYR A 254 -1.30 20.20 -38.34
N GLN A 255 -0.77 20.58 -39.50
CA GLN A 255 -1.00 19.86 -40.75
C GLN A 255 -0.52 18.41 -40.67
N LEU A 256 0.65 18.18 -40.05
CA LEU A 256 1.20 16.82 -39.88
C LEU A 256 0.27 15.93 -39.05
N PHE A 257 -0.21 16.44 -37.92
CA PHE A 257 -1.15 15.66 -37.10
C PHE A 257 -2.48 15.50 -37.85
N GLU A 258 -3.04 16.54 -38.45
CA GLU A 258 -4.28 16.44 -39.25
C GLU A 258 -4.18 15.36 -40.34
N GLU A 259 -3.04 15.23 -41.02
CA GLU A 259 -2.77 14.14 -41.97
C GLU A 259 -2.78 12.77 -41.29
N ILE A 260 -2.02 12.57 -40.20
CA ILE A 260 -1.98 11.30 -39.44
C ILE A 260 -3.39 10.88 -39.02
N TYR A 261 -4.19 11.82 -38.51
CA TYR A 261 -5.55 11.59 -38.04
C TYR A 261 -6.53 11.25 -39.18
N ASN A 262 -6.34 11.79 -40.39
CA ASN A 262 -7.24 11.57 -41.53
C ASN A 262 -6.83 10.36 -42.39
N HIS A 263 -5.56 9.94 -42.37
CA HIS A 263 -5.05 8.84 -43.20
C HIS A 263 -5.36 7.46 -42.61
N GLU A 264 -5.58 7.38 -41.30
CA GLU A 264 -6.02 6.17 -40.60
C GLU A 264 -7.54 6.19 -40.44
N GLY A 265 -8.27 5.53 -41.34
CA GLY A 265 -9.67 5.16 -41.15
C GLY A 265 -9.89 4.11 -40.05
N GLY A 266 -9.09 4.15 -38.98
CA GLY A 266 -9.07 3.21 -37.86
C GLY A 266 -9.98 3.68 -36.72
N ALA A 267 -10.76 2.76 -36.17
CA ALA A 267 -11.87 2.98 -35.25
C ALA A 267 -11.56 3.66 -33.90
N ASP A 268 -10.32 4.09 -33.61
CA ASP A 268 -9.88 4.55 -32.28
C ASP A 268 -9.53 6.04 -32.20
N VAL A 269 -9.78 6.79 -33.26
CA VAL A 269 -9.34 8.19 -33.40
C VAL A 269 -10.55 9.12 -33.51
N THR A 270 -11.00 9.69 -32.39
CA THR A 270 -12.12 10.66 -32.36
C THR A 270 -11.62 12.09 -32.53
N CYS A 271 -11.89 12.69 -33.70
CA CYS A 271 -11.71 14.12 -33.93
C CYS A 271 -12.93 14.91 -33.42
N THR A 272 -12.79 15.62 -32.29
CA THR A 272 -13.73 16.68 -31.94
C THR A 272 -13.26 18.00 -32.54
N SER A 273 -13.45 18.19 -33.85
CA SER A 273 -13.14 19.45 -34.54
C SER A 273 -14.03 20.63 -34.13
N THR A 274 -14.97 20.41 -33.19
CA THR A 274 -15.94 21.43 -32.75
C THR A 274 -16.24 21.39 -31.25
N ALA A 275 -15.25 21.05 -30.40
CA ALA A 275 -15.34 21.47 -29.00
C ALA A 275 -15.11 22.99 -28.94
N ARG A 276 -16.16 23.79 -29.13
CA ARG A 276 -16.17 25.17 -28.62
C ARG A 276 -15.96 25.04 -27.12
N TRP A 277 -14.76 25.35 -26.65
CA TRP A 277 -14.53 25.66 -25.25
C TRP A 277 -15.61 26.64 -24.81
N PRO A 278 -16.34 26.38 -23.71
CA PRO A 278 -17.31 27.33 -23.19
C PRO A 278 -16.62 28.69 -23.03
N THR A 279 -17.08 29.69 -23.77
CA THR A 279 -16.52 31.06 -23.74
C THR A 279 -16.73 31.79 -22.41
N ALA A 280 -17.26 31.10 -21.40
CA ALA A 280 -17.39 31.59 -20.04
C ALA A 280 -16.55 30.72 -19.09
N TRP A 281 -15.23 30.89 -19.16
CA TRP A 281 -14.44 30.76 -17.95
C TRP A 281 -14.75 32.02 -17.12
N GLU A 282 -15.76 31.96 -16.26
CA GLU A 282 -15.84 32.98 -15.21
C GLU A 282 -14.60 32.81 -14.35
N ALA A 283 -13.71 33.79 -14.46
CA ALA A 283 -12.49 33.94 -13.69
C ALA A 283 -12.79 34.02 -12.18
N ARG A 284 -13.11 32.88 -11.55
CA ARG A 284 -12.92 32.74 -10.11
C ARG A 284 -11.46 32.36 -9.88
N SER A 285 -10.68 33.40 -9.58
CA SER A 285 -9.37 33.44 -8.93
C SER A 285 -8.64 32.08 -8.72
N PRO A 286 -7.39 31.92 -9.19
CA PRO A 286 -6.62 30.68 -9.09
C PRO A 286 -6.01 30.44 -7.69
N ARG A 287 -6.81 30.54 -6.62
CA ARG A 287 -6.33 30.28 -5.24
C ARG A 287 -7.10 29.23 -4.42
N THR A 288 -8.04 28.49 -5.01
CA THR A 288 -8.88 27.56 -4.22
C THR A 288 -9.10 26.15 -4.80
N ALA A 289 -8.22 25.68 -5.69
CA ALA A 289 -8.26 24.29 -6.18
C ALA A 289 -7.10 23.42 -5.66
N TRP A 290 -6.67 23.68 -4.43
CA TRP A 290 -5.79 22.80 -3.66
C TRP A 290 -6.50 22.50 -2.35
N TRP A 291 -6.83 21.22 -2.13
CA TRP A 291 -7.26 20.63 -0.85
C TRP A 291 -8.52 21.21 -0.20
N SER A 292 -9.67 20.62 -0.53
CA SER A 292 -10.85 20.65 0.35
C SER A 292 -10.81 19.45 1.30
N CYS A 293 -9.89 19.47 2.26
CA CYS A 293 -10.11 18.76 3.52
C CYS A 293 -11.17 19.57 4.28
N GLN A 294 -12.34 18.98 4.50
CA GLN A 294 -13.33 19.54 5.43
C GLN A 294 -12.74 19.49 6.84
N ALA A 295 -12.11 20.58 7.26
CA ALA A 295 -11.86 20.88 8.65
C ALA A 295 -13.18 21.38 9.26
N LEU A 296 -13.74 20.58 10.19
CA LEU A 296 -14.78 21.03 11.11
C LEU A 296 -14.22 22.21 11.93
N PRO A 297 -14.97 23.32 12.11
CA PRO A 297 -14.47 24.45 12.88
C PRO A 297 -14.39 24.09 14.37
N THR A 298 -13.18 24.17 14.90
CA THR A 298 -12.87 24.31 16.32
C THR A 298 -13.58 25.56 16.86
N ALA A 299 -14.51 25.36 17.78
CA ALA A 299 -14.96 26.39 18.70
C ALA A 299 -13.86 26.65 19.72
N GLN A 300 -13.62 27.93 20.07
CA GLN A 300 -13.22 28.49 21.38
C GLN A 300 -12.54 29.86 21.18
N PRO A 301 -12.50 30.76 22.19
CA PRO A 301 -12.98 30.60 23.57
C PRO A 301 -14.39 31.12 23.82
#